data_AF-A0A319CNR1-F1
#
_entry.id   AF-A0A319CNR1-F1
#
_cell.length_a   1.000
_cell.length_b   1.000
_cell.length_c   1.000
_cell.angle_alpha   90.00
_cell.angle_beta   90.00
_cell.angle_gamma   90.00
#
_symmetry.space_group_name_H-M   'P 1'
#
loop_
_entity.id
_entity.type
_entity.pdbx_description
1 polymer ?
#
loop_
_entity_poly.entity_id
_entity_poly.type
_entity_poly.pdbx_seq_one_letter_code
_entity_poly.pdbx_strand_id
1 'polypeptide(L)'
;MQIFGKNDNHVPPEGRDLIRKTLHEKGVLFSFYEVAWAQHAFIRDELSKGRYDPAITKVCFEMLLELFGRTLKLDLGEHDGKELEIEDVC
;
A
#
# COMPACT_ATOMS: atom_id res chain seq x y z
N MET A 1 1.20 2.12 4.32
CA MET A 1 0.97 1.45 3.02
C MET A 1 0.44 2.48 2.05
N GLN A 2 0.95 2.53 0.82
CA GLN A 2 0.45 3.37 -0.26
C GLN A 2 0.02 2.49 -1.44
N ILE A 3 -1.19 2.69 -1.97
CA ILE A 3 -1.73 1.96 -3.12
C ILE A 3 -2.12 2.97 -4.20
N PHE A 4 -1.59 2.80 -5.41
CA PHE A 4 -1.88 3.64 -6.58
C PHE A 4 -2.35 2.80 -7.76
N GLY A 5 -3.19 3.37 -8.63
CA GLY A 5 -3.41 2.81 -9.95
C GLY A 5 -2.27 3.19 -10.89
N LYS A 6 -1.70 2.23 -11.64
CA LYS A 6 -0.57 2.50 -12.54
C LYS A 6 -0.91 3.53 -13.63
N ASN A 7 -2.17 3.52 -14.06
CA ASN A 7 -2.75 4.41 -15.07
C ASN A 7 -3.56 5.57 -14.45
N ASP A 8 -3.40 5.85 -13.17
CA ASP A 8 -3.96 7.06 -12.55
C ASP A 8 -3.23 8.29 -13.08
N ASN A 9 -3.96 9.18 -13.76
CA ASN A 9 -3.43 10.43 -14.32
C ASN A 9 -3.52 11.62 -13.35
N HIS A 10 -4.20 11.48 -12.22
CA HIS A 10 -4.23 12.50 -11.17
C HIS A 10 -2.94 12.48 -10.34
N VAL A 11 -2.26 11.33 -10.26
CA VAL A 11 -0.94 11.19 -9.64
C VAL A 11 0.04 10.60 -10.67
N PRO A 12 0.68 11.45 -11.49
CA PRO A 12 1.56 11.00 -12.56
C PRO A 12 2.77 10.22 -12.02
N PRO A 13 3.47 9.45 -12.87
CA PRO A 13 4.64 8.64 -12.48
C PRO A 13 5.66 9.41 -11.64
N GLU A 14 6.02 10.63 -12.06
CA GLU A 14 7.01 11.47 -11.38
C GLU A 14 6.57 11.86 -9.97
N GLY A 15 5.26 12.09 -9.78
CA GLY A 15 4.68 12.36 -8.46
C GLY A 15 4.74 11.14 -7.54
N ARG A 16 4.49 9.95 -8.08
CA ARG A 16 4.58 8.69 -7.32
C ARG A 16 6.03 8.36 -6.96
N ASP A 17 6.96 8.61 -7.87
CA ASP A 17 8.40 8.45 -7.64
C ASP A 17 8.91 9.42 -6.58
N LEU A 18 8.44 10.68 -6.60
CA LEU A 18 8.75 11.66 -5.55
C LEU A 18 8.30 11.16 -4.18
N ILE A 19 7.04 10.70 -4.05
CA ILE A 19 6.52 10.14 -2.79
C ILE A 19 7.40 8.97 -2.33
N ARG A 20 7.69 8.01 -3.21
CA ARG A 20 8.50 6.83 -2.89
C ARG A 20 9.89 7.22 -2.43
N LYS A 21 10.56 8.11 -3.18
CA LYS A 21 11.90 8.63 -2.86
C LYS A 21 11.92 9.33 -1.51
N THR A 22 10.98 10.22 -1.23
CA THR A 22 10.91 10.94 0.03
C THR A 22 10.69 10.00 1.23
N LEU A 23 9.84 8.97 1.09
CA LEU A 23 9.65 7.99 2.16
C LEU A 23 10.93 7.20 2.46
N HIS A 24 11.69 6.80 1.42
CA HIS A 24 13.00 6.17 1.59
C HIS A 24 14.02 7.11 2.25
N GLU A 25 14.15 8.35 1.78
CA GLU A 25 15.09 9.34 2.34
C GLU A 25 14.82 9.67 3.80
N LYS A 26 13.57 9.50 4.25
CA LYS A 26 13.16 9.71 5.64
C LYS A 26 13.25 8.45 6.50
N GLY A 27 13.72 7.32 5.95
CA GLY A 27 13.83 6.06 6.68
C GLY A 27 12.48 5.51 7.13
N VAL A 28 11.39 5.87 6.44
CA VAL A 28 10.05 5.35 6.77
C VAL A 28 9.99 3.89 6.34
N LEU A 29 9.45 3.02 7.19
CA LEU A 29 9.09 1.65 6.80
C LEU A 29 7.72 1.66 6.13
N PHE A 30 7.64 1.35 4.84
CA PHE A 30 6.39 1.39 4.09
C PHE A 30 6.29 0.30 3.01
N SER A 31 5.04 -0.10 2.74
CA SER A 31 4.67 -0.84 1.53
C SER A 31 4.18 0.14 0.46
N PHE A 32 4.59 -0.07 -0.79
CA PHE A 32 4.19 0.76 -1.95
C PHE A 32 3.75 -0.16 -3.08
N TYR A 33 2.49 -0.05 -3.49
CA TYR A 33 1.90 -0.91 -4.51
C TYR A 33 1.26 -0.11 -5.63
N GLU A 34 1.58 -0.48 -6.87
CA GLU A 34 0.99 0.08 -8.07
C GLU A 34 0.23 -1.01 -8.82
N VAL A 35 -1.10 -0.93 -8.80
CA VAL A 35 -1.96 -1.89 -9.48
C VAL A 35 -1.86 -1.66 -10.99
N ALA A 36 -1.39 -2.67 -11.72
CA ALA A 36 -1.34 -2.64 -13.17
C ALA A 36 -2.75 -2.38 -13.75
N TRP A 37 -2.81 -1.59 -14.83
CA TRP A 37 -4.04 -1.20 -15.54
C TRP A 37 -5.08 -0.37 -14.77
N ALA A 38 -5.01 -0.28 -13.44
CA ALA A 38 -5.97 0.48 -12.64
C ALA A 38 -5.82 2.01 -12.84
N GLN A 39 -6.96 2.69 -12.86
CA GLN A 39 -7.08 4.15 -12.95
C GLN A 39 -7.56 4.76 -11.62
N HIS A 40 -7.63 6.09 -11.53
CA HIS A 40 -8.17 6.76 -10.36
C HIS A 40 -9.54 6.23 -9.91
N ALA A 41 -9.70 6.05 -8.59
CA ALA A 41 -10.91 5.54 -7.96
C ALA A 41 -11.32 4.11 -8.37
N PHE A 42 -10.35 3.25 -8.71
CA PHE A 42 -10.60 1.85 -9.08
C PHE A 42 -11.22 1.00 -7.96
N ILE A 43 -11.16 1.44 -6.70
CA ILE A 43 -11.77 0.74 -5.55
C ILE A 43 -13.22 1.14 -5.27
N ARG A 44 -13.70 2.24 -5.87
CA ARG A 44 -15.02 2.79 -5.56
C ARG A 44 -16.03 2.14 -6.50
N ASP A 45 -17.05 1.50 -5.93
CA ASP A 45 -18.14 0.89 -6.68
C ASP A 45 -19.06 1.95 -7.31
N GLU A 46 -19.35 3.02 -6.58
CA GLU A 46 -20.16 4.14 -7.07
C GLU A 46 -19.30 5.32 -7.57
N LEU A 47 -19.84 6.11 -8.51
CA LEU A 47 -19.21 7.35 -9.00
C LEU A 47 -17.77 7.17 -9.53
N SER A 48 -17.36 5.96 -9.93
CA SER A 48 -16.00 5.65 -10.39
C SER A 48 -15.77 5.86 -11.88
N LYS A 49 -16.79 6.29 -12.63
CA LYS A 49 -16.74 6.46 -14.09
C LYS A 49 -16.35 5.16 -14.81
N GLY A 50 -16.85 4.01 -14.33
CA GLY A 50 -16.61 2.70 -14.94
C GLY A 50 -15.21 2.13 -14.68
N ARG A 51 -14.50 2.65 -13.68
CA ARG A 51 -13.14 2.23 -13.33
C ARG A 51 -13.08 1.20 -12.21
N TYR A 52 -14.23 0.92 -11.60
CA TYR A 52 -14.33 -0.04 -10.51
C TYR A 52 -13.83 -1.41 -10.93
N ASP A 53 -12.89 -1.96 -10.17
CA ASP A 53 -12.44 -3.34 -10.30
C ASP A 53 -12.68 -4.08 -8.99
N PRO A 54 -13.73 -4.92 -8.88
CA PRO A 54 -14.07 -5.61 -7.64
C PRO A 54 -12.99 -6.60 -7.19
N ALA A 55 -12.28 -7.23 -8.13
CA ALA A 55 -11.26 -8.23 -7.81
C ALA A 55 -10.04 -7.55 -7.19
N ILE A 56 -9.56 -6.46 -7.79
CA ILE A 56 -8.49 -5.65 -7.23
C ILE A 56 -8.91 -4.99 -5.91
N THR A 57 -10.15 -4.53 -5.81
CA THR A 57 -10.69 -3.93 -4.58
C THR A 57 -10.58 -4.90 -3.41
N LYS A 58 -10.98 -6.17 -3.61
CA LYS A 58 -10.84 -7.21 -2.61
C LYS A 58 -9.39 -7.38 -2.16
N VAL A 59 -8.45 -7.46 -3.10
CA VAL A 59 -7.01 -7.62 -2.79
C VAL A 59 -6.49 -6.41 -1.99
N CYS A 60 -6.85 -5.19 -2.39
CA CYS A 60 -6.48 -3.97 -1.67
C CYS A 60 -7.04 -3.95 -0.25
N PHE A 61 -8.27 -4.43 -0.07
CA PHE A 61 -8.91 -4.52 1.23
C PHE A 61 -8.25 -5.58 2.12
N GLU A 62 -7.87 -6.74 1.57
CA GLU A 62 -7.13 -7.76 2.31
C GLU A 62 -5.76 -7.25 2.78
N MET A 63 -5.03 -6.50 1.94
CA MET A 63 -3.77 -5.83 2.35
C MET A 63 -4.00 -4.78 3.45
N LEU A 64 -5.12 -4.04 3.41
CA LEU A 64 -5.47 -3.08 4.46
C LEU A 64 -5.76 -3.79 5.79
N LEU A 65 -6.55 -4.86 5.75
CA LEU A 65 -6.88 -5.65 6.93
C LEU A 65 -5.65 -6.33 7.52
N GLU A 66 -4.72 -6.80 6.69
CA GLU A 66 -3.41 -7.30 7.13
C GLU A 66 -2.67 -6.23 7.94
N LEU A 67 -2.50 -5.03 7.38
CA LEU A 67 -1.77 -3.94 8.03
C LEU A 67 -2.36 -3.61 9.40
N PHE A 68 -3.67 -3.44 9.49
CA PHE A 68 -4.34 -3.21 10.78
C PHE A 68 -4.26 -4.42 11.70
N GLY A 69 -4.39 -5.62 11.17
CA GLY A 69 -4.26 -6.86 11.91
C GLY A 69 -2.92 -6.93 12.65
N ARG A 70 -1.80 -6.63 12.01
CA ARG A 70 -0.49 -6.68 12.67
C ARG A 70 -0.17 -5.46 13.53
N THR A 71 -0.79 -4.31 13.26
CA THR A 71 -0.42 -3.04 13.93
C THR A 71 -1.30 -2.72 15.13
N LEU A 72 -2.57 -3.14 15.09
CA LEU A 72 -3.60 -2.71 16.06
C LEU A 72 -4.14 -3.85 16.93
N LYS A 73 -3.89 -5.12 16.57
CA LYS A 73 -4.33 -6.24 17.40
C LYS A 73 -3.55 -6.30 18.71
N LEU A 74 -4.29 -6.42 19.80
CA LEU A 74 -3.74 -6.50 21.16
C LEU A 74 -3.57 -7.95 21.63
N ASP A 75 -4.15 -8.92 20.92
CA ASP A 75 -4.10 -10.35 21.24
C ASP A 75 -2.88 -11.08 20.68
N LEU A 76 -1.99 -10.39 19.95
CA LEU A 76 -0.74 -10.93 19.42
C LEU A 76 0.41 -10.90 20.44
N GLY A 77 0.19 -10.37 21.64
CA GLY A 77 1.23 -10.12 22.64
C GLY A 77 1.88 -8.74 22.50
N GLU A 78 2.82 -8.43 23.38
CA GLU A 78 3.56 -7.17 23.30
C GLU A 78 4.55 -7.21 22.13
N HIS A 79 4.70 -6.07 21.45
CA HIS A 79 5.81 -5.88 20.52
C HIS A 79 7.12 -5.94 21.31
N ASP A 80 8.05 -6.83 20.94
CA ASP A 80 9.29 -7.05 21.70
C ASP A 80 10.20 -5.80 21.75
N GLY A 81 9.99 -4.87 20.82
CA GLY A 81 10.69 -3.58 20.74
C GLY A 81 12.16 -3.75 20.35
N LYS A 82 12.55 -4.95 19.92
CA LYS A 82 13.93 -5.26 19.59
C LYS A 82 14.19 -4.82 18.15
N GLU A 83 15.36 -4.25 17.94
CA GLU A 83 15.86 -4.02 16.59
C GLU A 83 16.11 -5.38 15.94
N LEU A 84 15.48 -5.63 14.80
CA LEU A 84 15.64 -6.87 14.06
C LEU A 84 16.84 -6.72 13.12
N GLU A 85 17.95 -7.39 13.42
CA GLU A 85 19.06 -7.51 12.47
C GLU A 85 18.63 -8.46 11.34
N ILE A 86 18.51 -7.92 10.13
CA ILE A 86 18.20 -8.71 8.93
C ILE A 86 19.51 -9.30 8.42
N GLU A 87 19.72 -10.58 8.69
CA GLU A 87 20.85 -11.32 8.15
C GLU A 87 20.60 -11.71 6.68
N ASP A 88 21.61 -11.52 5.82
CA ASP A 88 21.59 -11.99 4.44
C ASP A 88 22.05 -13.45 4.39
N VAL A 89 21.14 -14.37 4.72
CA VAL A 89 21.35 -15.82 4.65
C VAL A 89 20.58 -16.37 3.44
N CYS A 90 21.33 -16.82 2.43
CA CYS A 90 20.82 -17.38 1.19
C CYS A 90 21.01 -18.90 1.16
#